data_AF-A0A9F5JCK6-F1
#
_entry.id   AF-A0A9F5JCK6-F1
#
_cell.length_a   1.000
_cell.length_b   1.000
_cell.length_c   1.000
_cell.angle_alpha   90.00
_cell.angle_beta   90.00
_cell.angle_gamma   90.00
#
_symmetry.space_group_name_H-M   'P 1'
#
loop_
_entity.id
_entity.type
_entity.pdbx_description
1 polymer ?
#
loop_
_entity_poly.entity_id
_entity_poly.type
_entity_poly.pdbx_seq_one_letter_code
_entity_poly.pdbx_strand_id
1 'polypeptide(L)'
;MLVERYSGSPGNVKVRQFIVDRLRALEAPWRVELDGFEDQTPHGTVSFANVVATLDPAATWRLVFACHYDSKYFPRDQHGRAFVGATDSAVPCSILLELVTALDKSLLKARGQASEITLQLLFFDGEEAFREWSETDSLYGARHLAEHMGRAPHQQGLTQLQAISLFVLLDLLGAPRPTIQNHFSATAGWFERLIGIEKRLHQLGLLRSHSQEQLYFQRDSPYSSIEDDHAPFLKKGVPVLHLIATPFPRVWHTLEDTEANLHPPTVENLSKILAAFLAEYLRL
;
A
#
# COMPACT_ATOMS: atom_id res chain seq x y z
N MET A 1 13.49 5.32 2.38
CA MET A 1 12.35 5.48 3.30
C MET A 1 12.63 4.94 4.71
N LEU A 2 13.76 4.26 4.95
CA LEU A 2 14.17 3.70 6.25
C LEU A 2 14.71 4.76 7.22
N VAL A 3 13.83 5.64 7.67
CA VAL A 3 14.06 6.64 8.71
C VAL A 3 12.85 6.64 9.65
N GLU A 4 13.04 7.12 10.88
CA GLU A 4 11.92 7.41 11.78
C GLU A 4 11.00 8.44 11.13
N ARG A 5 9.71 8.10 11.00
CA ARG A 5 8.75 8.86 10.18
C ARG A 5 7.32 8.79 10.71
N TYR A 6 7.15 8.73 12.03
CA TYR A 6 5.83 8.86 12.67
C TYR A 6 5.18 10.22 12.33
N SER A 7 3.85 10.27 12.26
CA SER A 7 3.11 11.47 11.86
C SER A 7 3.49 12.70 12.69
N GLY A 8 3.65 13.84 12.03
CA GLY A 8 4.15 15.08 12.64
C GLY A 8 5.68 15.18 12.80
N SER A 9 6.44 14.11 12.62
CA SER A 9 7.91 14.17 12.68
C SER A 9 8.55 14.83 11.45
N PRO A 10 9.77 15.40 11.56
CA PRO A 10 10.52 15.87 10.40
C PRO A 10 10.83 14.77 9.37
N GLY A 11 10.96 13.52 9.82
CA GLY A 11 11.20 12.37 8.94
C GLY A 11 9.98 12.03 8.10
N ASN A 12 8.77 12.10 8.67
CA ASN A 12 7.50 11.93 7.96
C ASN A 12 7.36 12.95 6.82
N VAL A 13 7.59 14.24 7.11
CA VAL A 13 7.53 15.30 6.09
C VAL A 13 8.54 15.06 4.97
N LYS A 14 9.77 14.64 5.29
CA LYS A 14 10.80 14.32 4.29
C LYS A 14 10.42 13.11 3.44
N VAL A 15 9.86 12.06 4.03
CA VAL A 15 9.42 10.87 3.30
C VAL A 15 8.22 11.20 2.39
N ARG A 16 7.25 11.98 2.88
CA ARG A 16 6.14 12.48 2.06
C ARG A 16 6.66 13.26 0.85
N GLN A 17 7.59 14.19 1.05
CA GLN A 17 8.19 14.96 -0.04
C GLN A 17 8.93 14.06 -1.03
N PHE A 18 9.69 13.08 -0.53
CA PHE A 18 10.38 12.10 -1.37
C PHE A 18 9.40 11.32 -2.26
N ILE A 19 8.28 10.84 -1.72
CA ILE A 19 7.24 10.13 -2.49
C ILE A 19 6.69 11.04 -3.59
N VAL A 20 6.32 12.28 -3.25
CA VAL A 20 5.80 13.27 -4.20
C VAL A 20 6.81 13.56 -5.32
N ASP A 21 8.08 13.77 -4.99
CA ASP A 21 9.14 14.08 -5.95
C ASP A 21 9.39 12.89 -6.89
N ARG A 22 9.40 11.66 -6.37
CA ARG A 22 9.57 10.44 -7.18
C ARG A 22 8.43 10.28 -8.18
N LEU A 23 7.19 10.55 -7.79
CA LEU A 23 6.04 10.44 -8.67
C LEU A 23 6.01 11.55 -9.73
N ARG A 24 6.39 12.78 -9.37
CA ARG A 24 6.46 13.92 -10.30
C ARG A 24 7.62 13.84 -11.30
N ALA A 25 8.63 13.03 -11.01
CA ALA A 25 9.77 12.82 -11.90
C ALA A 25 9.52 11.80 -13.01
N LEU A 26 8.40 11.06 -12.97
CA LEU A 26 8.02 10.09 -14.00
C LEU A 26 7.58 10.79 -15.30
N GLU A 27 7.73 10.10 -16.44
CA GLU A 27 7.24 10.58 -17.74
C GLU A 27 5.71 10.59 -17.79
N ALA A 28 5.05 9.59 -17.16
CA ALA A 28 3.61 9.56 -17.03
C ALA A 28 3.11 10.77 -16.19
N PRO A 29 2.10 11.55 -16.63
CA PRO A 29 1.79 12.85 -16.01
C PRO A 29 0.90 12.74 -14.75
N TRP A 30 1.37 12.08 -13.70
CA TRP A 30 0.61 11.87 -12.46
C TRP A 30 0.07 13.17 -11.84
N ARG A 31 -1.23 13.20 -11.52
CA ARG A 31 -1.79 14.23 -10.64
C ARG A 31 -1.55 13.81 -9.19
N VAL A 32 -0.61 14.51 -8.54
CA VAL A 32 -0.23 14.24 -7.14
C VAL A 32 -0.77 15.34 -6.24
N GLU A 33 -1.63 14.96 -5.31
CA GLU A 33 -2.30 15.82 -4.32
C GLU A 33 -1.95 15.39 -2.90
N LEU A 34 -1.97 16.35 -1.98
CA LEU A 34 -1.88 16.09 -0.56
C LEU A 34 -3.25 16.32 0.07
N ASP A 35 -3.75 15.31 0.76
CA ASP A 35 -4.95 15.39 1.60
C ASP A 35 -4.48 15.68 3.03
N GLY A 36 -4.24 16.96 3.32
CA GLY A 36 -3.72 17.43 4.60
C GLY A 36 -4.81 17.84 5.59
N PHE A 37 -4.69 17.40 6.84
CA PHE A 37 -5.64 17.68 7.92
C PHE A 37 -4.96 17.65 9.29
N GLU A 38 -5.67 18.10 10.32
CA GLU A 38 -5.27 17.95 11.72
C GLU A 38 -6.30 17.11 12.46
N ASP A 39 -5.86 16.28 13.39
CA ASP A 39 -6.75 15.50 14.25
C ASP A 39 -6.21 15.41 15.69
N GLN A 40 -7.10 15.12 16.63
CA GLN A 40 -6.73 14.86 18.03
C GLN A 40 -6.18 13.44 18.18
N THR A 41 -5.05 13.33 18.86
CA THR A 41 -4.40 12.05 19.20
C THR A 41 -4.21 11.98 20.72
N PRO A 42 -3.86 10.81 21.28
CA PRO A 42 -3.42 10.71 22.68
C PRO A 42 -2.25 11.63 23.07
N HIS A 43 -1.45 12.12 22.10
CA HIS A 43 -0.35 13.07 22.33
C HIS A 43 -0.69 14.51 21.95
N GLY A 44 -1.98 14.82 21.77
CA GLY A 44 -2.47 16.14 21.36
C GLY A 44 -2.73 16.23 19.85
N THR A 45 -2.88 17.45 19.36
CA THR A 45 -3.20 17.69 17.93
C THR A 45 -1.98 17.42 17.07
N VAL A 46 -2.15 16.58 16.04
CA VAL A 46 -1.11 16.23 15.06
C VAL A 46 -1.61 16.55 13.66
N SER A 47 -0.74 17.07 12.81
CA SER A 47 -1.01 17.25 11.39
C SER A 47 -0.64 15.99 10.61
N PHE A 48 -1.55 15.54 9.76
CA PHE A 48 -1.41 14.39 8.87
C PHE A 48 -1.51 14.85 7.42
N ALA A 49 -0.91 14.11 6.50
CA ALA A 49 -1.18 14.30 5.08
C ALA A 49 -1.04 13.01 4.27
N ASN A 50 -2.14 12.52 3.70
CA ASN A 50 -2.09 11.43 2.74
C ASN A 50 -1.52 11.93 1.40
N VAL A 51 -0.80 11.08 0.67
CA VAL A 51 -0.42 11.35 -0.72
C VAL A 51 -1.36 10.61 -1.65
N VAL A 52 -2.07 11.34 -2.50
CA VAL A 52 -3.00 10.80 -3.48
C VAL A 52 -2.44 11.06 -4.88
N ALA A 53 -2.02 10.01 -5.57
CA ALA A 53 -1.48 10.11 -6.93
C ALA A 53 -2.40 9.39 -7.92
N THR A 54 -2.95 10.12 -8.88
CA THR A 54 -3.87 9.56 -9.89
C THR A 54 -3.27 9.75 -11.28
N LEU A 55 -3.10 8.66 -12.02
CA LEU A 55 -2.48 8.70 -13.35
C LEU A 55 -3.36 9.45 -14.35
N ASP A 56 -4.66 9.16 -14.39
CA ASP A 56 -5.64 9.87 -15.21
C ASP A 56 -6.89 10.24 -14.39
N PRO A 57 -6.97 11.48 -13.85
CA PRO A 57 -8.11 11.92 -13.06
C PRO A 57 -9.46 11.88 -13.79
N ALA A 58 -9.47 11.84 -15.13
CA ALA A 58 -10.71 11.83 -15.92
C ALA A 58 -11.31 10.42 -16.11
N ALA A 59 -10.49 9.36 -15.96
CA ALA A 59 -10.94 7.98 -16.10
C ALA A 59 -12.05 7.64 -15.09
N THR A 60 -13.05 6.88 -15.53
CA THR A 60 -14.22 6.55 -14.69
C THR A 60 -13.84 5.69 -13.50
N TRP A 61 -13.02 4.66 -13.71
CA TRP A 61 -12.68 3.68 -12.70
C TRP A 61 -11.21 3.78 -12.29
N ARG A 62 -10.92 3.38 -11.05
CA ARG A 62 -9.58 3.42 -10.48
C ARG A 62 -9.25 2.06 -9.86
N LEU A 63 -8.23 1.41 -10.40
CA LEU A 63 -7.48 0.42 -9.64
C LEU A 63 -6.64 1.18 -8.62
N VAL A 64 -6.87 0.93 -7.33
CA VAL A 64 -6.13 1.58 -6.24
C VAL A 64 -5.09 0.62 -5.70
N PHE A 65 -3.84 1.06 -5.63
CA PHE A 65 -2.79 0.44 -4.83
C PHE A 65 -2.48 1.34 -3.65
N ALA A 66 -2.37 0.77 -2.46
CA ALA A 66 -2.19 1.54 -1.24
C ALA A 66 -1.22 0.90 -0.26
N CYS A 67 -0.65 1.74 0.62
CA CYS A 67 0.10 1.39 1.82
C CYS A 67 0.17 2.62 2.73
N HIS A 68 0.56 2.45 3.99
CA HIS A 68 0.88 3.59 4.85
C HIS A 68 2.38 3.95 4.76
N TYR A 69 2.71 5.23 4.85
CA TYR A 69 4.10 5.71 4.81
C TYR A 69 4.61 6.20 6.15
N ASP A 70 3.75 6.35 7.17
CA ASP A 70 4.21 6.61 8.51
C ASP A 70 4.97 5.40 9.09
N SER A 71 5.47 5.56 10.30
CA SER A 71 6.06 4.47 11.07
C SER A 71 5.59 4.63 12.50
N LYS A 72 5.32 3.54 13.20
CA LYS A 72 4.94 3.59 14.60
C LYS A 72 5.94 4.37 15.45
N TYR A 73 5.43 5.22 16.34
CA TYR A 73 6.29 5.86 17.33
C TYR A 73 6.67 4.87 18.44
N PHE A 74 7.97 4.71 18.66
CA PHE A 74 8.53 4.07 19.84
C PHE A 74 9.59 4.97 20.47
N PRO A 75 9.70 5.01 21.81
CA PRO A 75 10.86 5.60 22.45
C PRO A 75 12.14 4.96 21.93
N ARG A 76 13.18 5.78 21.74
CA ARG A 76 14.51 5.29 21.35
C ARG A 76 15.06 4.36 22.42
N ASP A 77 15.80 3.33 22.01
CA ASP A 77 16.48 2.44 22.96
C ASP A 77 17.71 3.12 23.61
N GLN A 78 18.35 2.41 24.54
CA GLN A 78 19.55 2.86 25.24
C GLN A 78 20.74 3.18 24.31
N HIS A 79 20.71 2.73 23.06
CA HIS A 79 21.71 2.99 22.04
C HIS A 79 21.27 4.07 21.04
N GLY A 80 20.12 4.71 21.28
CA GLY A 80 19.56 5.76 20.44
C GLY A 80 18.89 5.25 19.17
N ARG A 81 18.68 3.93 19.00
CA ARG A 81 17.97 3.37 17.85
C ARG A 81 16.51 3.77 17.90
N ALA A 82 15.97 4.18 16.75
CA ALA A 82 14.55 4.44 16.56
C ALA A 82 13.92 3.33 15.72
N PHE A 83 12.61 3.13 15.90
CA PHE A 83 11.85 2.25 15.02
C PHE A 83 11.77 2.88 13.62
N VAL A 84 12.01 2.05 12.60
CA VAL A 84 11.98 2.50 11.20
C VAL A 84 10.99 1.70 10.35
N GLY A 85 10.31 0.69 10.88
CA GLY A 85 9.27 -0.08 10.17
C GLY A 85 9.67 -0.44 8.74
N ALA A 86 10.67 -1.31 8.59
CA ALA A 86 11.17 -1.68 7.26
C ALA A 86 10.12 -2.48 6.48
N THR A 87 9.49 -3.48 7.11
CA THR A 87 8.34 -4.20 6.54
C THR A 87 7.04 -3.40 6.64
N ASP A 88 7.02 -2.40 7.52
CA ASP A 88 5.83 -1.77 8.11
C ASP A 88 5.88 -0.22 8.01
N SER A 89 5.60 0.40 6.87
CA SER A 89 5.42 -0.16 5.52
C SER A 89 6.41 0.44 4.51
N ALA A 90 7.70 0.58 4.89
CA ALA A 90 8.71 1.16 3.99
C ALA A 90 8.94 0.33 2.71
N VAL A 91 8.90 -1.01 2.81
CA VAL A 91 8.98 -1.91 1.66
C VAL A 91 7.72 -1.82 0.79
N PRO A 92 6.48 -1.94 1.31
CA PRO A 92 5.27 -1.64 0.54
C PRO A 92 5.33 -0.31 -0.23
N CYS A 93 5.70 0.79 0.43
CA CYS A 93 5.89 2.08 -0.23
C CYS A 93 6.90 2.00 -1.39
N SER A 94 8.01 1.29 -1.18
CA SER A 94 9.08 1.15 -2.18
C SER A 94 8.63 0.30 -3.36
N ILE A 95 7.85 -0.76 -3.12
CA ILE A 95 7.25 -1.59 -4.16
C ILE A 95 6.35 -0.72 -5.03
N LEU A 96 5.44 0.08 -4.45
CA LEU A 96 4.54 0.93 -5.25
C LEU A 96 5.30 1.90 -6.16
N LEU A 97 6.34 2.56 -5.63
CA LEU A 97 7.19 3.48 -6.40
C LEU A 97 7.97 2.75 -7.50
N GLU A 98 8.47 1.55 -7.23
CA GLU A 98 9.19 0.74 -8.21
C GLU A 98 8.26 0.26 -9.34
N LEU A 99 7.04 -0.18 -9.01
CA LEU A 99 6.06 -0.62 -10.01
C LEU A 99 5.78 0.47 -11.05
N VAL A 100 5.51 1.69 -10.60
CA VAL A 100 5.22 2.80 -11.51
C VAL A 100 6.46 3.33 -12.22
N THR A 101 7.66 3.17 -11.64
CA THR A 101 8.92 3.49 -12.31
C THR A 101 9.20 2.49 -13.43
N ALA A 102 9.08 1.19 -13.16
CA ALA A 102 9.35 0.12 -14.12
C ALA A 102 8.34 0.08 -15.27
N LEU A 103 7.09 0.47 -15.01
CA LEU A 103 6.00 0.45 -16.00
C LEU A 103 5.67 1.84 -16.58
N ASP A 104 6.49 2.86 -16.30
CA ASP A 104 6.19 4.27 -16.61
C ASP A 104 5.78 4.49 -18.08
N LYS A 105 6.56 3.95 -19.03
CA LYS A 105 6.26 4.07 -20.47
C LYS A 105 4.96 3.37 -20.87
N SER A 106 4.67 2.22 -20.28
CA SER A 106 3.42 1.50 -20.56
C SER A 106 2.22 2.21 -19.96
N LEU A 107 2.36 2.78 -18.76
CA LEU A 107 1.33 3.60 -18.10
C LEU A 107 1.07 4.89 -18.88
N LEU A 108 2.11 5.56 -19.37
CA LEU A 108 2.00 6.73 -20.25
C LEU A 108 1.21 6.40 -21.51
N LYS A 109 1.52 5.27 -22.16
CA LYS A 109 0.79 4.80 -23.34
C LYS A 109 -0.68 4.48 -23.03
N ALA A 110 -0.94 3.76 -21.95
CA ALA A 110 -2.30 3.38 -21.55
C ALA A 110 -3.17 4.60 -21.25
N ARG A 111 -2.61 5.63 -20.60
CA ARG A 111 -3.30 6.91 -20.42
C ARG A 111 -3.60 7.59 -21.74
N GLY A 112 -2.65 7.62 -22.68
CA GLY A 112 -2.84 8.22 -24.00
C GLY A 112 -3.98 7.58 -24.82
N GLN A 113 -4.37 6.35 -24.47
CA GLN A 113 -5.49 5.62 -25.09
C GLN A 113 -6.84 5.88 -24.42
N ALA A 114 -6.90 6.74 -23.39
CA ALA A 114 -8.12 7.10 -22.66
C ALA A 114 -8.90 5.87 -22.15
N SER A 115 -8.19 4.93 -21.50
CA SER A 115 -8.80 3.78 -20.85
C SER A 115 -9.87 4.20 -19.83
N GLU A 116 -10.99 3.48 -19.78
CA GLU A 116 -12.05 3.72 -18.77
C GLU A 116 -11.53 3.52 -17.33
N ILE A 117 -10.46 2.73 -17.18
CA ILE A 117 -9.80 2.47 -15.91
C ILE A 117 -8.37 3.00 -15.88
N THR A 118 -8.02 3.66 -14.78
CA THR A 118 -6.67 4.18 -14.51
C THR A 118 -6.09 3.59 -13.23
N LEU A 119 -4.81 3.89 -12.98
CA LEU A 119 -4.13 3.59 -11.71
C LEU A 119 -4.21 4.79 -10.76
N GLN A 120 -4.50 4.51 -9.49
CA GLN A 120 -4.36 5.45 -8.39
C GLN A 120 -3.48 4.83 -7.30
N LEU A 121 -2.56 5.61 -6.75
CA LEU A 121 -1.75 5.24 -5.59
C LEU A 121 -2.16 6.08 -4.39
N LEU A 122 -2.32 5.42 -3.24
CA LEU A 122 -2.58 6.07 -1.95
C LEU A 122 -1.45 5.73 -0.98
N PHE A 123 -0.80 6.75 -0.45
CA PHE A 123 0.14 6.60 0.66
C PHE A 123 -0.47 7.26 1.89
N PHE A 124 -0.97 6.44 2.81
CA PHE A 124 -1.65 6.90 4.02
C PHE A 124 -0.68 7.41 5.07
N ASP A 125 -1.08 8.43 5.81
CA ASP A 125 -0.38 8.93 6.99
C ASP A 125 -1.18 8.58 8.25
N GLY A 126 -0.51 8.17 9.32
CA GLY A 126 -1.14 7.86 10.58
C GLY A 126 -2.03 6.62 10.51
N GLU A 127 -1.57 5.55 9.88
CA GLU A 127 -2.17 4.21 10.08
C GLU A 127 -2.01 3.83 11.56
N GLU A 128 -0.82 4.07 12.10
CA GLU A 128 -0.42 3.55 13.39
C GLU A 128 -1.10 4.26 14.57
N ALA A 129 -1.39 3.47 15.60
CA ALA A 129 -1.79 3.99 16.89
C ALA A 129 -0.64 4.75 17.56
N PHE A 130 -0.94 5.91 18.12
CA PHE A 130 0.01 6.71 18.91
C PHE A 130 0.24 6.12 20.31
N ARG A 131 -0.73 5.36 20.82
CA ARG A 131 -0.63 4.68 22.11
C ARG A 131 -1.19 3.27 22.03
N GLU A 132 -2.51 3.14 21.90
CA GLU A 132 -3.23 1.86 21.97
C GLU A 132 -4.24 1.83 20.84
N TRP A 133 -4.12 0.81 19.97
CA TRP A 133 -5.01 0.65 18.82
C TRP A 133 -6.47 0.66 19.24
N SER A 134 -7.25 1.59 18.70
CA SER A 134 -8.67 1.76 18.96
C SER A 134 -9.34 2.49 17.80
N GLU A 135 -10.67 2.53 17.77
CA GLU A 135 -11.42 3.19 16.67
C GLU A 135 -11.03 4.66 16.43
N THR A 136 -10.49 5.33 17.45
CA THR A 136 -10.06 6.73 17.41
C THR A 136 -8.55 6.93 17.47
N ASP A 137 -7.78 5.89 17.83
CA ASP A 137 -6.30 5.91 17.85
C ASP A 137 -5.72 4.89 16.88
N SER A 138 -6.13 5.02 15.63
CA SER A 138 -5.55 4.35 14.45
C SER A 138 -6.20 4.90 13.18
N LEU A 139 -5.64 4.53 12.03
CA LEU A 139 -6.23 4.75 10.70
C LEU A 139 -6.64 6.20 10.43
N TYR A 140 -5.91 7.18 10.97
CA TYR A 140 -6.24 8.59 10.89
C TYR A 140 -6.37 9.03 9.42
N GLY A 141 -5.35 8.73 8.61
CA GLY A 141 -5.32 9.04 7.19
C GLY A 141 -6.41 8.35 6.40
N ALA A 142 -6.57 7.04 6.57
CA ALA A 142 -7.58 6.26 5.85
C ALA A 142 -9.02 6.63 6.22
N ARG A 143 -9.32 6.88 7.51
CA ARG A 143 -10.63 7.35 7.95
C ARG A 143 -10.97 8.69 7.31
N HIS A 144 -10.04 9.64 7.36
CA HIS A 144 -10.22 10.96 6.76
C HIS A 144 -10.44 10.86 5.25
N LEU A 145 -9.56 10.15 4.54
CA LEU A 145 -9.62 10.09 3.08
C LEU A 145 -10.85 9.33 2.57
N ALA A 146 -11.26 8.25 3.23
CA ALA A 146 -12.47 7.52 2.86
C ALA A 146 -13.75 8.37 3.02
N GLU A 147 -13.82 9.20 4.07
CA GLU A 147 -14.92 10.18 4.24
C GLU A 147 -14.87 11.26 3.16
N HIS A 148 -13.70 11.82 2.88
CA HIS A 148 -13.52 12.86 1.86
C HIS A 148 -13.89 12.34 0.46
N MET A 149 -13.35 11.18 0.06
CA MET A 149 -13.65 10.53 -1.23
C MET A 149 -15.12 10.11 -1.34
N GLY A 150 -15.77 9.78 -0.22
CA GLY A 150 -17.20 9.46 -0.16
C GLY A 150 -18.12 10.67 -0.44
N ARG A 151 -17.61 11.89 -0.29
CA ARG A 151 -18.37 13.14 -0.56
C ARG A 151 -17.92 13.83 -1.84
N ALA A 152 -16.68 13.61 -2.26
CA ALA A 152 -16.12 14.22 -3.46
C ALA A 152 -16.77 13.64 -4.73
N PRO A 153 -17.40 14.48 -5.58
CA PRO A 153 -17.90 14.04 -6.88
C PRO A 153 -16.76 13.57 -7.79
N HIS A 154 -17.03 12.59 -8.66
CA HIS A 154 -16.10 12.13 -9.70
C HIS A 154 -16.72 12.25 -11.09
N GLN A 155 -17.75 11.46 -11.37
CA GLN A 155 -18.56 11.53 -12.59
C GLN A 155 -20.06 11.60 -12.22
N GLN A 156 -20.95 11.79 -13.19
CA GLN A 156 -22.37 11.99 -12.92
C GLN A 156 -22.95 10.80 -12.13
N GLY A 157 -23.32 11.04 -10.87
CA GLY A 157 -23.87 10.02 -9.97
C GLY A 157 -22.82 9.13 -9.27
N LEU A 158 -21.53 9.39 -9.44
CA LEU A 158 -20.43 8.65 -8.81
C LEU A 158 -19.55 9.57 -7.95
N THR A 159 -19.28 9.13 -6.72
CA THR A 159 -18.24 9.74 -5.88
C THR A 159 -16.87 9.16 -6.19
N GLN A 160 -15.80 9.81 -5.73
CA GLN A 160 -14.44 9.28 -5.91
C GLN A 160 -14.26 7.93 -5.23
N LEU A 161 -14.95 7.67 -4.11
CA LEU A 161 -14.92 6.38 -3.43
C LEU A 161 -15.60 5.29 -4.27
N GLN A 162 -16.73 5.60 -4.91
CA GLN A 162 -17.43 4.67 -5.79
C GLN A 162 -16.66 4.37 -7.08
N ALA A 163 -15.74 5.23 -7.49
CA ALA A 163 -14.86 5.02 -8.64
C ALA A 163 -13.79 3.94 -8.40
N ILE A 164 -13.57 3.50 -7.15
CA ILE A 164 -12.56 2.48 -6.82
C ILE A 164 -13.11 1.11 -7.23
N SER A 165 -12.55 0.53 -8.29
CA SER A 165 -12.95 -0.80 -8.79
C SER A 165 -12.35 -1.94 -7.98
N LEU A 166 -11.15 -1.73 -7.45
CA LEU A 166 -10.44 -2.64 -6.57
C LEU A 166 -9.43 -1.83 -5.74
N PHE A 167 -9.44 -2.06 -4.42
CA PHE A 167 -8.49 -1.49 -3.47
C PHE A 167 -7.50 -2.56 -3.04
N VAL A 168 -6.25 -2.46 -3.52
CA VAL A 168 -5.16 -3.39 -3.21
C VAL A 168 -4.27 -2.76 -2.14
N LEU A 169 -4.38 -3.23 -0.90
CA LEU A 169 -3.58 -2.73 0.23
C LEU A 169 -2.37 -3.63 0.45
N LEU A 170 -1.18 -3.06 0.50
CA LEU A 170 0.07 -3.76 0.81
C LEU A 170 0.51 -3.37 2.22
N ASP A 171 0.74 -4.38 3.06
CA ASP A 171 1.22 -4.17 4.43
C ASP A 171 2.08 -5.35 4.92
N LEU A 172 3.02 -5.08 5.83
CA LEU A 172 3.92 -6.06 6.46
C LEU A 172 4.66 -6.96 5.47
N LEU A 173 5.16 -6.38 4.37
CA LEU A 173 5.88 -7.09 3.31
C LEU A 173 7.39 -6.87 3.41
N GLY A 174 8.18 -7.89 3.10
CA GLY A 174 9.64 -7.80 2.98
C GLY A 174 10.42 -8.81 3.82
N ALA A 175 9.76 -9.44 4.80
CA ALA A 175 10.28 -10.58 5.52
C ALA A 175 10.44 -11.83 4.61
N PRO A 176 11.28 -12.81 4.96
CA PRO A 176 11.44 -14.03 4.18
C PRO A 176 10.19 -14.91 4.21
N ARG A 177 9.74 -15.38 3.04
CA ARG A 177 8.65 -16.36 2.86
C ARG A 177 7.36 -15.95 3.60
N PRO A 178 6.77 -14.78 3.28
CA PRO A 178 5.47 -14.40 3.82
C PRO A 178 4.42 -15.39 3.34
N THR A 179 3.44 -15.66 4.19
CA THR A 179 2.19 -16.30 3.80
C THR A 179 1.15 -15.19 3.68
N ILE A 180 0.58 -14.99 2.50
CA ILE A 180 -0.48 -14.02 2.25
C ILE A 180 -1.75 -14.82 1.96
N GLN A 181 -2.85 -14.48 2.61
CA GLN A 181 -4.11 -15.23 2.57
C GLN A 181 -5.23 -14.43 1.90
N ASN A 182 -6.29 -15.11 1.47
CA ASN A 182 -7.46 -14.43 0.93
C ASN A 182 -8.39 -13.97 2.06
N HIS A 183 -8.38 -12.66 2.35
CA HIS A 183 -9.18 -12.06 3.41
C HIS A 183 -10.66 -11.83 3.03
N PHE A 184 -10.99 -11.71 1.74
CA PHE A 184 -12.32 -11.29 1.30
C PHE A 184 -12.83 -12.12 0.12
N SER A 185 -13.96 -12.80 0.32
CA SER A 185 -14.61 -13.60 -0.73
C SER A 185 -14.98 -12.78 -1.96
N ALA A 186 -15.35 -11.50 -1.78
CA ALA A 186 -15.72 -10.59 -2.85
C ALA A 186 -14.58 -10.33 -3.87
N THR A 187 -13.32 -10.49 -3.47
CA THR A 187 -12.14 -10.26 -4.32
C THR A 187 -11.31 -11.53 -4.54
N ALA A 188 -11.85 -12.71 -4.16
CA ALA A 188 -11.18 -14.00 -4.30
C ALA A 188 -10.70 -14.29 -5.73
N GLY A 189 -11.45 -13.85 -6.74
CA GLY A 189 -11.04 -13.99 -8.15
C GLY A 189 -9.72 -13.27 -8.45
N TRP A 190 -9.50 -12.08 -7.87
CA TRP A 190 -8.24 -11.35 -7.99
C TRP A 190 -7.11 -12.01 -7.20
N PHE A 191 -7.42 -12.58 -6.04
CA PHE A 191 -6.45 -13.35 -5.28
C PHE A 191 -5.96 -14.60 -6.05
N GLU A 192 -6.86 -15.32 -6.70
CA GLU A 192 -6.49 -16.45 -7.57
C GLU A 192 -5.64 -16.01 -8.78
N ARG A 193 -5.80 -14.77 -9.28
CA ARG A 193 -4.86 -14.22 -10.28
C ARG A 193 -3.45 -14.11 -9.74
N LEU A 194 -3.27 -13.63 -8.50
CA LEU A 194 -1.95 -13.55 -7.86
C LEU A 194 -1.30 -14.93 -7.70
N ILE A 195 -2.08 -15.95 -7.28
CA ILE A 195 -1.62 -17.35 -7.25
C ILE A 195 -1.17 -17.80 -8.64
N GLY A 196 -1.99 -17.55 -9.68
CA GLY A 196 -1.66 -17.92 -11.05
C GLY A 196 -0.37 -17.26 -11.56
N ILE A 197 -0.18 -15.98 -11.26
CA ILE A 197 1.01 -15.21 -11.62
C ILE A 197 2.25 -15.75 -10.90
N GLU A 198 2.17 -15.99 -9.59
CA GLU A 198 3.26 -16.58 -8.81
C GLU A 198 3.73 -17.90 -9.44
N LYS A 199 2.79 -18.83 -9.67
CA LYS A 199 3.07 -20.13 -10.30
C LYS A 199 3.71 -19.97 -11.67
N ARG A 200 3.18 -19.08 -12.51
CA ARG A 200 3.71 -18.83 -13.85
C ARG A 200 5.13 -18.30 -13.80
N LEU A 201 5.41 -17.30 -12.95
CA LEU A 201 6.75 -16.74 -12.80
C LEU A 201 7.74 -17.75 -12.23
N HIS A 202 7.29 -18.62 -11.32
CA HIS A 202 8.11 -19.74 -10.82
C HIS A 202 8.48 -20.71 -11.95
N GLN A 203 7.51 -21.17 -12.73
CA GLN A 203 7.75 -22.10 -13.86
C GLN A 203 8.69 -21.52 -14.92
N LEU A 204 8.66 -20.20 -15.12
CA LEU A 204 9.57 -19.48 -16.03
C LEU A 204 10.97 -19.24 -15.43
N GLY A 205 11.22 -19.63 -14.17
CA GLY A 205 12.50 -19.40 -13.49
C GLY A 205 12.78 -17.93 -13.18
N LEU A 206 11.74 -17.08 -13.10
CA LEU A 206 11.87 -15.63 -12.90
C LEU A 206 11.86 -15.22 -11.42
N LEU A 207 11.55 -16.14 -10.51
CA LEU A 207 11.55 -15.93 -9.06
C LEU A 207 12.84 -16.45 -8.41
N ARG A 208 13.40 -15.68 -7.48
CA ARG A 208 14.66 -15.99 -6.77
C ARG A 208 14.38 -16.55 -5.38
N SER A 209 15.19 -17.51 -4.91
CA SER A 209 15.01 -18.14 -3.59
C SER A 209 13.57 -18.65 -3.35
N HIS A 210 12.93 -19.16 -4.41
CA HIS A 210 11.53 -19.56 -4.44
C HIS A 210 11.41 -21.06 -4.70
N SER A 211 11.36 -21.85 -3.63
CA SER A 211 11.56 -23.31 -3.69
C SER A 211 10.32 -24.12 -4.04
N GLN A 212 9.14 -23.51 -4.11
CA GLN A 212 7.87 -24.19 -4.37
C GLN A 212 7.11 -23.45 -5.47
N GLU A 213 6.20 -24.10 -6.18
CA GLU A 213 5.42 -23.44 -7.24
C GLU A 213 4.51 -22.34 -6.69
N GLN A 214 3.97 -22.56 -5.50
CA GLN A 214 3.12 -21.65 -4.75
C GLN A 214 3.67 -21.57 -3.33
N LEU A 215 4.21 -20.42 -2.95
CA LEU A 215 4.90 -20.19 -1.69
C LEU A 215 4.27 -19.05 -0.90
N TYR A 216 3.97 -17.93 -1.55
CA TYR A 216 3.50 -16.70 -0.90
C TYR A 216 1.97 -16.65 -0.79
N PHE A 217 1.24 -16.83 -1.89
CA PHE A 217 -0.21 -16.67 -1.89
C PHE A 217 -0.90 -18.01 -1.59
N GLN A 218 -1.54 -18.12 -0.43
CA GLN A 218 -2.17 -19.35 0.05
C GLN A 218 -3.70 -19.25 0.01
N ARG A 219 -4.37 -20.34 -0.39
CA ARG A 219 -5.84 -20.37 -0.52
C ARG A 219 -6.58 -20.35 0.80
N ASP A 220 -5.90 -20.71 1.88
CA ASP A 220 -6.51 -20.77 3.20
C ASP A 220 -7.04 -19.38 3.58
N SER A 221 -8.29 -19.34 4.04
CA SER A 221 -8.86 -18.12 4.60
C SER A 221 -8.22 -17.83 5.96
N PRO A 222 -8.01 -16.55 6.30
CA PRO A 222 -7.42 -16.18 7.57
C PRO A 222 -8.32 -16.61 8.73
N TYR A 223 -7.69 -16.94 9.86
CA TYR A 223 -8.38 -17.30 11.10
C TYR A 223 -9.13 -16.13 11.74
N SER A 224 -8.74 -14.89 11.42
CA SER A 224 -9.33 -13.67 11.96
C SER A 224 -9.26 -12.52 10.95
N SER A 225 -10.20 -11.57 11.07
CA SER A 225 -10.11 -10.29 10.38
C SER A 225 -8.94 -9.48 10.96
N ILE A 226 -8.26 -8.73 10.09
CA ILE A 226 -7.21 -7.77 10.47
C ILE A 226 -7.76 -6.39 10.17
N GLU A 227 -7.70 -5.50 11.15
CA GLU A 227 -8.03 -4.09 10.93
C GLU A 227 -6.78 -3.37 10.44
N ASP A 228 -6.94 -2.55 9.41
CA ASP A 228 -5.89 -1.83 8.68
C ASP A 228 -6.59 -0.75 7.82
N ASP A 229 -5.84 0.07 7.06
CA ASP A 229 -6.28 1.21 6.26
C ASP A 229 -7.41 0.90 5.26
N HIS A 230 -7.62 -0.36 4.92
CA HIS A 230 -8.74 -0.76 4.07
C HIS A 230 -10.10 -0.66 4.78
N ALA A 231 -10.14 -0.70 6.13
CA ALA A 231 -11.37 -0.84 6.89
C ALA A 231 -12.38 0.30 6.65
N PRO A 232 -11.99 1.60 6.61
CA PRO A 232 -12.90 2.69 6.29
C PRO A 232 -13.48 2.62 4.88
N PHE A 233 -12.72 2.11 3.91
CA PHE A 233 -13.15 1.91 2.53
C PHE A 233 -14.08 0.70 2.41
N LEU A 234 -13.73 -0.42 3.04
CA LEU A 234 -14.54 -1.64 3.07
C LEU A 234 -15.92 -1.39 3.70
N LYS A 235 -15.98 -0.65 4.81
CA LYS A 235 -17.24 -0.23 5.47
C LYS A 235 -18.16 0.57 4.55
N LYS A 236 -17.61 1.20 3.50
CA LYS A 236 -18.34 1.97 2.48
C LYS A 236 -18.57 1.19 1.17
N GLY A 237 -18.28 -0.11 1.16
CA GLY A 237 -18.58 -1.03 0.05
C GLY A 237 -17.49 -1.14 -1.00
N VAL A 238 -16.28 -0.60 -0.76
CA VAL A 238 -15.16 -0.74 -1.70
C VAL A 238 -14.66 -2.20 -1.70
N PRO A 239 -14.46 -2.84 -2.87
CA PRO A 239 -13.85 -4.17 -2.95
C PRO A 239 -12.38 -4.12 -2.54
N VAL A 240 -12.00 -4.89 -1.51
CA VAL A 240 -10.63 -4.90 -0.95
C VAL A 240 -9.91 -6.19 -1.26
N LEU A 241 -8.65 -6.08 -1.69
CA LEU A 241 -7.67 -7.15 -1.74
C LEU A 241 -6.53 -6.79 -0.77
N HIS A 242 -6.52 -7.40 0.41
CA HIS A 242 -5.55 -7.10 1.47
C HIS A 242 -4.35 -8.03 1.37
N LEU A 243 -3.21 -7.47 0.99
CA LEU A 243 -1.95 -8.17 0.79
C LEU A 243 -1.05 -7.94 2.01
N ILE A 244 -1.40 -8.63 3.09
CA ILE A 244 -0.68 -8.63 4.36
C ILE A 244 -0.18 -10.04 4.68
N ALA A 245 1.01 -10.15 5.26
CA ALA A 245 1.56 -11.44 5.67
C ALA A 245 0.87 -11.94 6.96
N THR A 246 0.34 -13.17 6.97
CA THR A 246 -0.25 -13.84 8.14
C THR A 246 0.37 -15.23 8.35
N PRO A 247 1.08 -15.49 9.46
CA PRO A 247 1.36 -14.59 10.59
C PRO A 247 2.25 -13.40 10.21
N PHE A 248 2.19 -12.34 11.02
CA PHE A 248 3.02 -11.14 10.85
C PHE A 248 4.52 -11.47 10.89
N PRO A 249 5.37 -10.65 10.24
CA PRO A 249 6.82 -10.77 10.37
C PRO A 249 7.25 -10.87 11.83
N ARG A 250 8.22 -11.73 12.13
CA ARG A 250 8.74 -11.89 13.51
C ARG A 250 9.30 -10.60 14.12
N VAL A 251 9.63 -9.63 13.28
CA VAL A 251 10.17 -8.33 13.66
C VAL A 251 9.09 -7.26 13.84
N TRP A 252 7.82 -7.55 13.53
CA TRP A 252 6.71 -6.61 13.61
C TRP A 252 6.65 -5.93 14.98
N HIS A 253 6.56 -4.59 14.97
CA HIS A 253 6.54 -3.72 16.16
C HIS A 253 7.74 -3.92 17.10
N THR A 254 8.90 -4.29 16.55
CA THR A 254 10.18 -4.32 17.27
C THR A 254 11.21 -3.42 16.59
N LEU A 255 12.21 -2.96 17.33
CA LEU A 255 13.36 -2.21 16.76
C LEU A 255 14.22 -3.03 15.79
N GLU A 256 13.92 -4.33 15.63
CA GLU A 256 14.58 -5.20 14.67
C GLU A 256 13.90 -5.16 13.28
N ASP A 257 12.77 -4.48 13.11
CA ASP A 257 12.18 -4.25 11.78
C ASP A 257 12.99 -3.20 10.99
N THR A 258 14.11 -3.67 10.45
CA THR A 258 15.17 -2.87 9.83
C THR A 258 15.59 -3.49 8.51
N GLU A 259 16.37 -2.76 7.72
CA GLU A 259 16.93 -3.22 6.44
C GLU A 259 17.64 -4.58 6.54
N ALA A 260 18.38 -4.80 7.62
CA ALA A 260 19.18 -6.00 7.83
C ALA A 260 18.33 -7.28 7.96
N ASN A 261 17.07 -7.14 8.36
CA ASN A 261 16.13 -8.26 8.51
C ASN A 261 15.15 -8.40 7.34
N LEU A 262 15.26 -7.54 6.32
CA LEU A 262 14.57 -7.76 5.05
C LEU A 262 15.16 -8.95 4.30
N HIS A 263 14.36 -9.58 3.45
CA HIS A 263 14.79 -10.61 2.52
C HIS A 263 14.68 -10.10 1.08
N PRO A 264 15.76 -9.53 0.50
CA PRO A 264 15.72 -8.91 -0.82
C PRO A 264 15.14 -9.79 -1.95
N PRO A 265 15.43 -11.12 -2.02
CA PRO A 265 14.81 -11.97 -3.04
C PRO A 265 13.28 -12.01 -2.94
N THR A 266 12.70 -11.99 -1.73
CA THR A 266 11.25 -11.95 -1.55
C THR A 266 10.68 -10.61 -2.02
N VAL A 267 11.32 -9.48 -1.68
CA VAL A 267 10.89 -8.15 -2.15
C VAL A 267 10.89 -8.08 -3.68
N GLU A 268 11.94 -8.58 -4.31
CA GLU A 268 12.06 -8.64 -5.78
C GLU A 268 10.95 -9.51 -6.40
N ASN A 269 10.68 -10.68 -5.82
CA ASN A 269 9.64 -11.58 -6.32
C ASN A 269 8.24 -10.97 -6.20
N LEU A 270 7.90 -10.38 -5.05
CA LEU A 270 6.62 -9.71 -4.85
C LEU A 270 6.46 -8.52 -5.82
N SER A 271 7.53 -7.76 -6.05
CA SER A 271 7.53 -6.68 -7.05
C SER A 271 7.22 -7.20 -8.46
N LYS A 272 7.82 -8.32 -8.87
CA LYS A 272 7.54 -8.97 -10.17
C LYS A 272 6.11 -9.47 -10.28
N ILE A 273 5.59 -10.10 -9.23
CA ILE A 273 4.21 -10.60 -9.20
C ILE A 273 3.22 -9.44 -9.31
N LEU A 274 3.44 -8.36 -8.55
CA LEU A 274 2.56 -7.18 -8.58
C LEU A 274 2.68 -6.38 -9.89
N ALA A 275 3.87 -6.34 -10.50
CA ALA A 275 4.05 -5.75 -11.83
C ALA A 275 3.26 -6.51 -12.89
N ALA A 276 3.32 -7.85 -12.87
CA ALA A 276 2.53 -8.68 -13.75
C ALA A 276 1.02 -8.54 -13.48
N PHE A 277 0.60 -8.48 -12.22
CA PHE A 277 -0.80 -8.26 -11.85
C PHE A 277 -1.32 -6.92 -12.38
N LEU A 278 -0.55 -5.85 -12.17
CA LEU A 278 -0.89 -4.51 -12.64
C LEU A 278 -0.99 -4.46 -14.17
N ALA A 279 -0.02 -5.07 -14.87
CA ALA A 279 -0.02 -5.17 -16.33
C ALA A 279 -1.23 -5.97 -16.86
N GLU A 280 -1.58 -7.10 -16.22
CA GLU A 280 -2.77 -7.88 -16.59
C GLU A 280 -4.07 -7.11 -16.35
N TYR A 281 -4.18 -6.41 -15.21
CA TYR A 281 -5.39 -5.69 -14.84
C TYR A 281 -5.65 -4.50 -15.76
N LEU A 282 -4.63 -3.69 -16.03
CA LEU A 282 -4.73 -2.49 -16.88
C LEU A 282 -4.50 -2.77 -18.37
N ARG A 283 -4.19 -4.02 -18.75
CA ARG A 283 -3.91 -4.44 -20.13
C ARG A 283 -2.79 -3.63 -20.79
N LEU A 284 -1.68 -3.48 -20.05
CA LEU A 284 -0.49 -2.70 -20.45
C LEU A 284 0.31 -3.34 -21.60
#